data_AF-Q8ST86-F1
#
_entry.id   AF-Q8ST86-F1
#
_cell.length_a   1.000
_cell.length_b   1.000
_cell.length_c   1.000
_cell.angle_alpha   90.00
_cell.angle_beta   90.00
_cell.angle_gamma   90.00
#
_symmetry.space_group_name_H-M   'P 1'
#
loop_
_entity.id
_entity.type
_entity.pdbx_description
1 polymer ?
#
loop_
_entity_poly.entity_id
_entity_poly.type
_entity_poly.pdbx_seq_one_letter_code
_entity_poly.pdbx_strand_id
1 'polypeptide(L)'
;DIGDIIRGKDLYRGNNGKDKLENNLKEIFKKIYGKLTHRRAKEHYKDEDDKDPNYYQLREDWWNNNRIMVWRAITCGAGQIDKYFRDACSGGTTLTQGKCRCPSHKVPTYFDYVPQYLR
;
A
#
# COMPACT_ATOMS: atom_id res chain seq x y z
N ASP A 1 -0.30 -7.70 -3.25
CA ASP A 1 0.27 -8.29 -2.02
C ASP A 1 0.98 -7.32 -1.10
N ILE A 2 2.03 -6.59 -1.53
CA ILE A 2 2.73 -5.63 -0.65
C ILE A 2 1.76 -4.66 0.06
N GLY A 3 0.77 -4.13 -0.68
CA GLY A 3 -0.25 -3.26 -0.10
C GLY A 3 -1.08 -3.93 1.00
N ASP A 4 -1.38 -5.24 0.89
CA ASP A 4 -2.12 -5.96 1.93
C ASP A 4 -1.27 -6.23 3.16
N ILE A 5 0.02 -6.51 2.98
CA ILE A 5 0.97 -6.66 4.08
C ILE A 5 1.05 -5.36 4.87
N ILE A 6 1.27 -4.23 4.19
CA ILE A 6 1.33 -2.90 4.84
C ILE A 6 0.02 -2.57 5.57
N ARG A 7 -1.11 -2.97 5.02
CA ARG A 7 -2.45 -2.68 5.57
C ARG A 7 -2.95 -3.71 6.58
N GLY A 8 -2.17 -4.77 6.86
CA GLY A 8 -2.59 -5.85 7.76
C GLY A 8 -3.72 -6.72 7.22
N LYS A 9 -3.94 -6.73 5.89
CA LYS A 9 -4.98 -7.52 5.20
C LYS A 9 -4.47 -8.80 4.55
N ASP A 10 -3.17 -9.05 4.64
CA ASP A 10 -2.56 -10.24 4.03
C ASP A 10 -3.02 -11.53 4.72
N LEU A 11 -3.47 -12.50 3.92
CA LEU A 11 -4.03 -13.80 4.32
C LEU A 11 -2.97 -14.91 4.38
N TYR A 12 -1.71 -14.65 4.04
CA TYR A 12 -0.68 -15.69 4.08
C TYR A 12 -0.48 -16.20 5.51
N ARG A 13 -0.70 -17.50 5.76
CA ARG A 13 -0.65 -18.14 7.09
C ARG A 13 0.47 -19.19 7.19
N GLY A 14 1.65 -18.87 6.65
CA GLY A 14 2.84 -19.72 6.79
C GLY A 14 3.68 -19.36 8.03
N ASN A 15 4.31 -20.34 8.67
CA ASN A 15 5.17 -20.17 9.85
C ASN A 15 6.59 -19.68 9.47
N ASN A 16 6.67 -18.53 8.76
CA ASN A 16 7.89 -18.03 8.12
C ASN A 16 8.29 -16.63 8.62
N GLY A 17 8.00 -16.29 9.88
CA GLY A 17 8.35 -14.98 10.45
C GLY A 17 7.38 -13.84 10.09
N LYS A 18 6.17 -14.16 9.63
CA LYS A 18 5.10 -13.17 9.40
C LYS A 18 4.80 -12.36 10.67
N ASP A 19 4.72 -13.03 11.81
CA ASP A 19 4.42 -12.36 13.08
C ASP A 19 5.48 -11.30 13.42
N LYS A 20 6.75 -11.58 13.11
CA LYS A 20 7.83 -10.61 13.29
C LYS A 20 7.66 -9.40 12.36
N LEU A 21 7.30 -9.63 11.10
CA LEU A 21 7.04 -8.55 10.15
C LEU A 21 5.83 -7.70 10.58
N GLU A 22 4.72 -8.35 10.97
CA GLU A 22 3.50 -7.67 11.40
C GLU A 22 3.74 -6.88 12.68
N ASN A 23 4.44 -7.46 13.67
CA ASN A 23 4.82 -6.75 14.91
C ASN A 23 5.71 -5.54 14.62
N ASN A 24 6.67 -5.67 13.69
CA ASN A 24 7.49 -4.52 13.28
C ASN A 24 6.65 -3.43 12.62
N LEU A 25 5.68 -3.78 11.77
CA LEU A 25 4.78 -2.82 11.16
C LEU A 25 3.91 -2.13 12.23
N LYS A 26 3.37 -2.88 13.20
CA LYS A 26 2.61 -2.30 14.33
C LYS A 26 3.45 -1.28 15.08
N GLU A 27 4.69 -1.61 15.42
CA GLU A 27 5.62 -0.70 16.11
C GLU A 27 5.97 0.55 15.28
N ILE A 28 6.12 0.41 13.95
CA ILE A 28 6.33 1.55 13.06
C ILE A 28 5.09 2.47 13.05
N PHE A 29 3.90 1.91 12.87
CA PHE A 29 2.66 2.70 12.82
C PHE A 29 2.29 3.31 14.17
N LYS A 30 2.62 2.66 15.29
CA LYS A 30 2.55 3.25 16.63
C LYS A 30 3.42 4.50 16.75
N LYS A 31 4.66 4.46 16.25
CA LYS A 31 5.55 5.62 16.23
C LYS A 31 5.03 6.73 15.31
N ILE A 32 4.45 6.38 14.15
CA ILE A 32 3.84 7.34 13.23
C ILE A 32 2.64 8.02 13.91
N TYR A 33 1.72 7.25 14.50
CA TYR A 33 0.58 7.75 15.25
C TYR A 33 0.99 8.70 16.39
N GLY A 34 2.00 8.31 17.18
CA GLY A 34 2.53 9.14 18.27
C GLY A 34 3.06 10.50 17.81
N LYS A 35 3.62 10.56 16.59
CA LYS A 35 4.16 11.77 15.95
C LYS A 35 3.12 12.65 15.26
N LEU A 36 1.86 12.22 15.14
CA LEU A 36 0.82 13.09 14.62
C LEU A 36 0.71 14.34 15.49
N THR A 37 0.76 15.53 14.91
CA THR A 37 0.77 16.79 15.66
C THR A 37 -0.63 17.36 15.86
N HIS A 38 -1.55 17.07 14.94
CA HIS A 38 -2.92 17.56 15.00
C HIS A 38 -3.80 16.65 15.86
N ARG A 39 -4.45 17.23 16.88
CA ARG A 39 -5.39 16.53 17.76
C ARG A 39 -6.49 15.80 16.98
N ARG A 40 -7.10 16.47 15.99
CA ARG A 40 -8.13 15.89 15.13
C ARG A 40 -7.64 14.64 14.37
N ALA A 41 -6.38 14.62 13.93
CA ALA A 41 -5.81 13.46 13.26
C ALA A 41 -5.57 12.30 14.24
N LYS A 42 -5.08 12.59 15.46
CA LYS A 42 -4.96 11.56 16.52
C LYS A 42 -6.30 10.95 16.90
N GLU A 43 -7.35 11.76 17.00
CA GLU A 43 -8.70 11.30 17.29
C GLU A 43 -9.28 10.47 16.16
N HIS A 44 -9.09 10.92 14.92
CA HIS A 44 -9.55 10.19 13.73
C HIS A 44 -8.92 8.80 13.61
N TYR A 45 -7.60 8.69 13.84
CA TYR A 45 -6.86 7.44 13.76
C TYR A 45 -6.74 6.68 15.08
N LYS A 46 -7.53 7.05 16.10
CA LYS A 46 -7.51 6.33 17.37
C LYS A 46 -8.03 4.91 17.14
N ASP A 47 -7.28 3.91 17.57
CA ASP A 47 -7.71 2.51 17.54
C ASP A 47 -8.66 2.23 18.72
N GLU A 48 -9.60 1.31 18.54
CA GLU A 48 -10.52 0.89 19.60
C GLU A 48 -9.82 -0.01 20.62
N ASP A 49 -8.82 -0.79 20.17
CA ASP A 49 -7.98 -1.59 21.05
C ASP A 49 -6.74 -0.80 21.49
N ASP A 50 -6.86 -0.15 22.66
CA ASP A 50 -5.74 0.61 23.26
C ASP A 50 -4.57 -0.30 23.70
N LYS A 51 -4.76 -1.63 23.83
CA LYS A 51 -3.73 -2.57 24.32
C LYS A 51 -2.88 -3.17 23.20
N ASP A 52 -3.50 -3.49 22.06
CA ASP A 52 -2.80 -3.97 20.85
C ASP A 52 -3.34 -3.25 19.59
N PRO A 53 -3.07 -1.94 19.44
CA PRO A 53 -3.56 -1.16 18.32
C PRO A 53 -2.94 -1.63 17.00
N ASN A 54 -3.79 -1.86 16.01
CA ASN A 54 -3.40 -2.30 14.66
C ASN A 54 -3.29 -1.12 13.68
N TYR A 55 -3.90 0.01 13.99
CA TYR A 55 -3.86 1.24 13.21
C TYR A 55 -4.38 1.06 11.77
N TYR A 56 -5.41 0.23 11.56
CA TYR A 56 -5.89 -0.13 10.22
C TYR A 56 -6.23 1.09 9.36
N GLN A 57 -6.95 2.07 9.91
CA GLN A 57 -7.31 3.30 9.16
C GLN A 57 -6.07 4.10 8.76
N LEU A 58 -5.11 4.28 9.68
CA LEU A 58 -3.86 4.99 9.40
C LEU A 58 -3.01 4.24 8.36
N ARG A 59 -2.98 2.91 8.41
CA ARG A 59 -2.27 2.08 7.43
C ARG A 59 -2.89 2.15 6.03
N GLU A 60 -4.22 2.11 5.92
CA GLU A 60 -4.95 2.28 4.66
C GLU A 60 -4.65 3.64 4.03
N ASP A 61 -4.76 4.72 4.79
CA ASP A 61 -4.51 6.07 4.30
C ASP A 61 -3.03 6.29 3.94
N TRP A 62 -2.12 5.73 4.75
CA TRP A 62 -0.71 5.74 4.42
C TRP A 62 -0.44 5.03 3.09
N TRP A 63 -1.04 3.87 2.86
CA TRP A 63 -0.89 3.17 1.59
C TRP A 63 -1.47 4.00 0.44
N ASN A 64 -2.69 4.53 0.58
CA ASN A 64 -3.33 5.36 -0.43
C ASN A 64 -2.46 6.56 -0.84
N ASN A 65 -1.84 7.23 0.13
CA ASN A 65 -0.98 8.38 -0.13
C ASN A 65 0.39 8.00 -0.75
N ASN A 66 0.96 6.85 -0.38
CA ASN A 66 2.33 6.48 -0.75
C ASN A 66 2.43 5.46 -1.90
N ARG A 67 1.33 4.81 -2.31
CA ARG A 67 1.31 3.75 -3.34
C ARG A 67 1.93 4.19 -4.67
N ILE A 68 1.83 5.47 -5.03
CA ILE A 68 2.47 6.03 -6.24
C ILE A 68 4.00 5.92 -6.19
N MET A 69 4.59 6.21 -5.03
CA MET A 69 6.04 6.12 -4.82
C MET A 69 6.48 4.65 -4.76
N VAL A 70 5.68 3.79 -4.13
CA VAL A 70 5.92 2.34 -4.11
C VAL A 70 5.89 1.77 -5.54
N TRP A 71 4.91 2.13 -6.36
CA TRP A 71 4.84 1.70 -7.76
C TRP A 71 6.05 2.15 -8.56
N ARG A 72 6.48 3.41 -8.39
CA ARG A 72 7.71 3.91 -9.00
C ARG A 72 8.90 3.05 -8.57
N ALA A 73 9.09 2.76 -7.28
CA ALA A 73 10.19 1.94 -6.81
C ALA A 73 10.17 0.53 -7.42
N ILE A 74 9.03 -0.16 -7.41
CA ILE A 74 8.88 -1.53 -7.94
C ILE A 74 9.21 -1.59 -9.44
N THR A 75 8.81 -0.57 -10.18
CA THR A 75 9.03 -0.51 -11.63
C THR A 75 10.38 0.08 -12.04
N CYS A 76 11.27 0.41 -11.11
CA CYS A 76 12.57 1.01 -11.44
C CYS A 76 13.41 0.12 -12.38
N GLY A 77 13.37 -1.19 -12.16
CA GLY A 77 14.10 -2.20 -12.94
C GLY A 77 13.38 -2.71 -14.19
N ALA A 78 12.15 -2.25 -14.46
CA ALA A 78 11.43 -2.64 -15.67
C ALA A 78 12.09 -2.06 -16.93
N GLY A 79 12.00 -2.79 -18.04
CA GLY A 79 12.53 -2.38 -19.34
C GLY A 79 11.85 -1.12 -19.88
N GLN A 80 12.55 -0.38 -20.75
CA GLN A 80 12.03 0.86 -21.33
C GLN A 80 10.84 0.62 -22.28
N ILE A 81 10.68 -0.60 -22.76
CA ILE A 81 9.56 -1.02 -23.60
C ILE A 81 8.51 -1.84 -22.84
N ASP A 82 8.75 -2.15 -21.55
CA ASP A 82 7.84 -2.95 -20.75
C ASP A 82 6.56 -2.14 -20.48
N LYS A 83 5.44 -2.84 -20.64
CA LYS A 83 4.11 -2.27 -20.48
C LYS A 83 3.31 -3.09 -19.49
N TYR A 84 2.43 -2.42 -18.77
CA TYR A 84 1.35 -3.10 -18.10
C TYR A 84 0.44 -3.76 -19.14
N PHE A 85 -0.03 -4.96 -18.84
CA PHE A 85 -0.67 -5.86 -19.82
C PHE A 85 -2.07 -5.39 -20.31
N ARG A 86 -2.63 -4.34 -19.71
CA ARG A 86 -3.90 -3.72 -20.12
C ARG A 86 -3.71 -2.23 -20.37
N ASP A 87 -4.60 -1.69 -21.21
CA ASP A 87 -4.80 -0.24 -21.27
C ASP A 87 -5.28 0.25 -19.92
N ALA A 88 -4.49 1.13 -19.33
CA ALA A 88 -4.62 1.51 -17.92
C ALA A 88 -4.39 3.00 -17.69
N CYS A 89 -3.78 3.68 -18.65
CA CYS A 89 -3.57 5.11 -18.60
C CYS A 89 -4.78 5.84 -19.23
N SER A 90 -4.97 7.11 -18.85
CA SER A 90 -6.03 7.97 -19.38
C SER A 90 -7.43 7.34 -19.31
N GLY A 91 -7.77 6.76 -18.14
CA GLY A 91 -9.06 6.10 -17.93
C GLY A 91 -9.20 4.74 -18.62
N GLY A 92 -8.08 4.07 -18.92
CA GLY A 92 -8.08 2.75 -19.55
C GLY A 92 -8.11 2.78 -21.08
N THR A 93 -7.79 3.92 -21.69
CA THR A 93 -7.79 4.11 -23.16
C THR A 93 -6.40 4.01 -23.77
N THR A 94 -5.35 4.01 -22.94
CA THR A 94 -3.97 4.04 -23.41
C THR A 94 -3.07 3.10 -22.61
N LEU A 95 -2.08 2.55 -23.30
CA LEU A 95 -1.02 1.74 -22.71
C LEU A 95 -0.11 2.58 -21.80
N THR A 96 0.54 1.92 -20.84
CA THR A 96 1.69 2.50 -20.15
C THR A 96 2.85 2.73 -21.12
N GLN A 97 3.57 3.83 -20.95
CA GLN A 97 4.75 4.18 -21.74
C GLN A 97 6.01 3.85 -20.97
N GLY A 98 6.60 2.69 -21.26
CA GLY A 98 7.85 2.22 -20.66
C GLY A 98 7.80 2.01 -19.16
N LYS A 99 8.63 1.08 -18.67
CA LYS A 99 8.72 0.72 -17.24
C LYS A 99 7.36 0.47 -16.58
N CYS A 100 6.34 0.02 -17.31
CA CYS A 100 4.99 -0.18 -16.79
C CYS A 100 4.40 1.08 -16.10
N ARG A 101 4.70 2.30 -16.58
CA ARG A 101 4.22 3.57 -15.98
C ARG A 101 3.34 4.37 -16.95
N CYS A 102 2.38 5.11 -16.39
CA CYS A 102 1.70 6.16 -17.12
C CYS A 102 2.57 7.44 -17.17
N PRO A 103 2.46 8.27 -18.23
CA PRO A 103 3.12 9.58 -18.28
C PRO A 103 2.70 10.51 -17.14
N SER A 104 1.45 10.39 -16.68
CA SER A 104 0.91 11.09 -15.51
C SER A 104 1.51 10.62 -14.18
N HIS A 105 2.41 9.64 -14.21
CA HIS A 105 3.00 8.96 -13.07
C HIS A 105 2.01 8.30 -12.09
N LYS A 106 0.73 8.22 -12.44
CA LYS A 106 -0.27 7.48 -11.67
C LYS A 106 0.00 5.98 -11.74
N VAL A 107 -0.44 5.25 -10.71
CA VAL A 107 -0.39 3.79 -10.70
C VAL A 107 -1.43 3.27 -11.70
N PRO A 108 -1.03 2.44 -12.69
CA PRO A 108 -1.91 1.94 -13.75
C PRO A 108 -2.80 0.76 -13.29
N THR A 109 -2.81 0.42 -12.00
CA THR A 109 -3.55 -0.72 -11.49
C THR A 109 -4.28 -0.40 -10.20
N TYR A 110 -5.35 -1.13 -9.95
CA TYR A 110 -6.16 -1.11 -8.74
C TYR A 110 -6.20 -2.49 -8.06
N PHE A 111 -5.30 -3.42 -8.43
CA PHE A 111 -5.24 -4.74 -7.79
C PHE A 111 -5.03 -4.64 -6.28
N ASP A 112 -4.37 -3.59 -5.79
CA ASP A 112 -4.25 -3.31 -4.36
C ASP A 112 -5.58 -2.91 -3.69
N TYR A 113 -6.67 -2.72 -4.43
CA TYR A 113 -8.02 -2.55 -3.89
C TYR A 113 -8.94 -3.75 -4.18
N VAL A 114 -8.42 -4.81 -4.79
CA VAL A 114 -9.14 -6.08 -4.98
C VAL A 114 -8.84 -7.00 -3.78
N PRO A 115 -9.85 -7.62 -3.15
CA PRO A 115 -9.65 -8.59 -2.08
C PRO A 115 -8.64 -9.67 -2.48
N GLN A 116 -7.67 -9.99 -1.60
CA GLN A 116 -6.55 -10.90 -1.95
C GLN A 116 -6.99 -12.23 -2.53
N TYR A 117 -8.08 -12.80 -2.02
CA TYR A 117 -8.62 -14.07 -2.49
C TYR A 117 -9.05 -14.06 -3.98
N LEU A 118 -9.39 -12.89 -4.52
CA LEU A 118 -9.86 -12.72 -5.89
C LEU A 118 -8.77 -12.23 -6.86
N ARG A 119 -7.54 -12.02 -6.37
CA ARG A 119 -6.43 -11.47 -7.17
C ARG A 119 -5.76 -12.50 -8.07
#